data_AF-A0A961AJ16-F1
#
_entry.id   AF-A0A961AJ16-F1
#
_cell.length_a   1.000
_cell.length_b   1.000
_cell.length_c   1.000
_cell.angle_alpha   90.00
_cell.angle_beta   90.00
_cell.angle_gamma   90.00
#
_symmetry.space_group_name_H-M   'P 1'
#
loop_
_entity.id
_entity.type
_entity.pdbx_description
1 polymer ?
#
loop_
_entity_poly.entity_id
_entity_poly.type
_entity_poly.pdbx_seq_one_letter_code
_entity_poly.pdbx_strand_id
1 'polypeptide(L)' 'MKTLTFKVTDDEERGIRREAKRLGMTLSEYLRRRIRGDGDGTVRVMKSEATGAPAFSSGGKLPPLTTESVKEMLADFP' A
#
# COMPACT_ATOMS: atom_id res chain seq x y z
N MET A 1 -3.52 18.62 -15.09
CA MET A 1 -2.94 17.28 -15.36
C MET A 1 -1.42 17.43 -15.29
N LYS A 2 -0.70 16.59 -14.54
CA LYS A 2 0.78 16.65 -14.50
C LYS A 2 1.34 15.43 -15.25
N THR A 3 2.34 15.65 -16.09
CA THR A 3 3.02 14.59 -16.84
C THR A 3 4.35 14.29 -16.16
N LEU A 4 4.61 13.01 -15.91
CA LEU A 4 5.88 12.51 -15.41
C LEU A 4 6.59 11.81 -16.57
N THR A 5 7.83 12.21 -16.82
CA THR A 5 8.70 11.60 -17.84
C THR A 5 10.00 11.20 -17.16
N PHE A 6 10.45 9.98 -17.40
CA PHE A 6 11.71 9.45 -16.86
C PHE A 6 12.36 8.58 -17.92
N LYS A 7 13.68 8.42 -17.80
CA LYS A 7 14.45 7.54 -18.68
C LYS A 7 14.43 6.12 -18.11
N VAL A 8 14.35 5.16 -19.01
CA VAL A 8 14.48 3.72 -18.70
C VAL A 8 15.41 3.10 -19.72
N THR A 9 16.00 1.99 -19.37
CA THR A 9 16.68 1.11 -20.31
C THR A 9 15.66 0.37 -21.18
N ASP A 10 16.11 -0.13 -22.33
CA ASP A 10 15.25 -0.91 -23.24
C ASP A 10 14.74 -2.20 -22.57
N ASP A 11 15.53 -2.79 -21.68
CA ASP A 11 15.15 -3.97 -20.91
C ASP A 11 14.02 -3.68 -19.93
N GLU A 12 14.12 -2.55 -19.21
CA GLU A 12 13.06 -2.09 -18.30
C GLU A 12 11.79 -1.76 -19.07
N GLU A 13 11.88 -1.06 -20.21
CA GLU A 13 10.70 -0.73 -21.02
C GLU A 13 9.96 -2.01 -21.46
N ARG A 14 10.71 -2.99 -21.98
CA ARG A 14 10.16 -4.28 -22.40
C ARG A 14 9.53 -5.04 -21.25
N GLY A 15 10.17 -5.04 -20.07
CA GLY A 15 9.65 -5.64 -18.86
C GLY A 15 8.32 -5.02 -18.44
N ILE A 16 8.28 -3.69 -18.28
CA ILE A 16 7.10 -2.95 -17.84
C ILE A 16 5.93 -3.15 -18.81
N ARG A 17 6.17 -3.06 -20.13
CA ARG A 17 5.11 -3.28 -21.15
C ARG A 17 4.56 -4.70 -21.11
N ARG A 18 5.44 -5.70 -20.98
CA ARG A 18 5.03 -7.11 -20.92
C ARG A 18 4.12 -7.36 -19.71
N GLU A 19 4.46 -6.77 -18.57
CA GLU A 19 3.68 -6.94 -17.35
C GLU A 19 2.34 -6.22 -17.38
N ALA A 20 2.30 -4.99 -17.92
CA ALA A 20 1.04 -4.29 -18.18
C ALA A 20 0.11 -5.10 -19.09
N LYS A 21 0.65 -5.68 -20.17
CA LYS A 21 -0.10 -6.55 -21.10
C LYS A 21 -0.61 -7.82 -20.41
N ARG A 22 0.22 -8.46 -19.58
CA ARG A 22 -0.15 -9.65 -18.80
C ARG A 22 -1.36 -9.39 -17.89
N LEU A 23 -1.45 -8.18 -17.33
CA LEU A 23 -2.55 -7.76 -16.45
C LEU A 23 -3.72 -7.11 -17.20
N GLY A 24 -3.69 -7.06 -18.54
CA GLY A 24 -4.78 -6.52 -19.37
C GLY A 24 -5.01 -5.01 -19.19
N MET A 25 -3.99 -4.24 -18.78
CA MET A 25 -4.11 -2.82 -18.48
C MET A 25 -3.17 -1.95 -19.32
N THR A 26 -3.47 -0.65 -19.37
CA THR A 26 -2.59 0.32 -20.05
C THR A 26 -1.30 0.55 -19.26
N LEU A 27 -0.21 0.95 -19.94
CA LEU A 27 1.08 1.22 -19.30
C LEU A 27 0.96 2.28 -18.19
N SER A 28 0.22 3.37 -18.47
CA SER A 28 -0.01 4.45 -17.52
C SER A 28 -0.83 4.01 -16.31
N GLU A 29 -1.79 3.10 -16.49
CA GLU A 29 -2.55 2.52 -15.39
C GLU A 29 -1.71 1.56 -14.56
N TYR A 30 -0.92 0.70 -15.21
CA TYR A 30 0.02 -0.20 -14.56
C TYR A 30 0.98 0.55 -13.64
N LEU A 31 1.66 1.58 -14.17
CA LEU A 31 2.60 2.38 -13.40
C LEU A 31 1.91 3.12 -12.24
N ARG A 32 0.70 3.66 -12.45
CA ARG A 32 -0.07 4.31 -11.38
C ARG A 32 -0.43 3.34 -10.26
N ARG A 33 -0.87 2.13 -10.58
CA ARG A 33 -1.17 1.08 -9.58
C ARG A 33 0.11 0.64 -8.85
N ARG A 34 1.19 0.43 -9.59
CA ARG A 34 2.47 -0.01 -9.03
C ARG A 34 3.04 1.01 -8.04
N ILE A 35 2.96 2.31 -8.34
CA ILE A 35 3.41 3.39 -7.47
C ILE A 35 2.48 3.56 -6.26
N ARG A 36 1.18 3.35 -6.43
CA ARG A 36 0.20 3.47 -5.34
C ARG A 36 0.26 2.32 -4.34
N GLY A 37 0.65 1.12 -4.78
CA GLY A 37 0.51 -0.12 -4.01
C GLY A 37 -0.95 -0.59 -3.95
N ASP A 38 -1.18 -1.84 -3.54
CA ASP A 38 -2.54 -2.40 -3.32
C ASP A 38 -3.22 -1.80 -2.07
N GLY A 39 -2.46 -1.18 -1.18
CA GLY A 39 -2.96 -0.34 -0.11
C GLY A 39 -2.66 1.12 -0.44
N ASP A 40 -3.60 2.00 -0.12
CA ASP A 40 -3.28 3.40 0.12
C ASP A 40 -2.19 3.45 1.19
N GLY A 41 -0.92 3.49 0.76
CA GLY A 41 0.26 3.55 1.63
C GLY A 41 0.35 4.84 2.43
N THR A 42 -0.70 5.65 2.45
CA THR A 42 -0.82 6.80 3.30
C THR A 42 -1.11 6.33 4.73
N VAL A 43 -0.08 6.37 5.58
CA VAL A 43 -0.22 6.22 7.02
C VAL A 43 -0.77 7.54 7.55
N ARG A 44 -2.01 7.51 8.04
CA ARG A 44 -2.61 8.64 8.72
C ARG A 44 -2.22 8.59 10.19
N VAL A 45 -1.59 9.66 10.68
CA VAL A 45 -1.36 9.86 12.11
C VAL A 45 -2.59 10.56 12.67
N MET A 46 -3.27 9.90 13.59
CA MET A 46 -4.42 10.43 14.33
C MET A 46 -4.10 10.45 15.83
N LYS A 47 -4.76 11.29 16.62
CA LYS A 47 -4.66 11.21 18.08
C LYS A 47 -5.71 10.23 18.60
N SER A 48 -5.30 9.31 19.47
CA SER A 48 -6.23 8.44 20.19
C SER A 48 -7.09 9.27 21.15
N GLU A 49 -8.42 9.14 21.08
CA GLU A 49 -9.33 9.80 22.03
C GLU A 49 -9.17 9.26 23.46
N ALA A 50 -8.82 7.98 23.59
CA ALA A 50 -8.70 7.32 24.89
C ALA A 50 -7.40 7.66 25.64
N THR A 51 -6.32 7.95 24.91
CA THR A 51 -4.97 8.08 25.51
C THR A 51 -4.23 9.37 25.13
N GLY A 52 -4.72 10.12 24.13
CA GLY A 52 -4.04 11.29 23.58
C GLY A 52 -2.77 10.98 22.79
N ALA A 53 -2.32 9.71 22.77
CA ALA A 53 -1.13 9.27 22.06
C ALA A 53 -1.33 9.28 20.53
N PRO A 54 -0.25 9.48 19.75
CA PRO A 54 -0.31 9.32 18.30
C PRO A 54 -0.60 7.87 17.93
N ALA A 55 -1.69 7.64 17.21
CA ALA A 55 -2.10 6.38 16.63
C ALA A 55 -1.88 6.43 15.11
N PHE A 56 -1.30 5.37 14.57
CA PHE A 56 -1.04 5.23 13.13
C PHE A 56 -2.14 4.36 12.52
N SER A 57 -2.83 4.88 11.51
CA SER A 57 -3.85 4.14 10.76
C SER A 57 -3.39 4.04 9.31
N SER A 58 -3.28 2.81 8.80
CA SER A 58 -3.13 2.59 7.36
C SER A 58 -4.50 2.76 6.70
N GLY A 59 -4.57 3.48 5.58
CA GLY A 59 -5.81 3.66 4.80
C GLY A 59 -6.40 2.38 4.17
N GLY A 60 -5.81 1.20 4.41
CA GLY A 60 -6.32 -0.09 3.97
C GLY A 60 -7.49 -0.61 4.83
N LYS A 61 -8.32 -1.48 4.25
CA LYS A 61 -9.28 -2.32 5.01
C LYS A 61 -8.51 -3.37 5.80
N LEU A 62 -7.88 -2.97 6.90
CA LEU A 62 -7.42 -3.94 7.89
C LEU A 62 -8.65 -4.50 8.61
N PRO A 63 -8.68 -5.82 8.91
CA PRO A 63 -9.71 -6.37 9.77
C PRO A 63 -9.65 -5.67 11.14
N PRO A 64 -10.80 -5.45 11.80
CA PRO A 64 -10.82 -4.86 13.13
C PRO A 64 -10.05 -5.75 14.11
N LEU A 65 -9.17 -5.15 14.91
CA LEU A 65 -8.51 -5.85 16.01
C LEU A 65 -9.55 -6.17 17.09
N THR A 66 -9.73 -7.44 17.43
CA THR A 66 -10.59 -7.88 18.55
C THR A 66 -9.76 -8.22 19.77
N THR A 67 -10.35 -8.17 20.96
CA THR A 67 -9.69 -8.57 22.21
C THR A 67 -9.15 -10.01 22.15
N GLU A 68 -9.87 -10.91 21.47
CA GLU A 68 -9.44 -12.30 21.27
C GLU A 68 -8.19 -12.38 20.40
N SER A 69 -8.17 -11.64 19.27
CA SER A 69 -6.99 -11.60 18.39
C SER A 69 -5.74 -11.04 19.08
N VAL A 70 -5.91 -10.07 19.98
CA VAL A 70 -4.79 -9.51 20.76
C VAL A 70 -4.27 -10.53 21.77
N LYS A 71 -5.16 -11.28 22.43
CA LYS A 71 -4.75 -12.35 23.36
C LYS A 71 -3.99 -13.47 22.66
N GLU A 72 -4.41 -13.86 21.46
CA GLU A 72 -3.70 -14.85 20.64
C GLU A 72 -2.31 -14.34 20.25
N MET A 73 -2.18 -13.09 19.81
CA MET A 73 -0.87 -12.50 19.45
C MET A 73 0.10 -12.41 20.63
N LEU A 74 -0.41 -12.25 21.85
CA LEU A 74 0.38 -12.13 23.07
C LEU A 74 0.51 -13.46 23.82
N ALA A 75 -0.04 -14.57 23.29
CA ALA A 75 -0.01 -15.86 23.96
C ALA A 75 1.41 -16.39 24.18
N ASP A 76 2.34 -16.04 23.28
CA ASP A 76 3.75 -16.43 23.35
C ASP A 76 4.64 -15.35 24.00
N PHE A 77 4.07 -14.24 24.48
CA PHE A 77 4.82 -13.22 25.23
C PHE A 77 4.89 -13.63 26.72
N PRO A 78 6.09 -13.66 27.33
CA PRO A 78 6.29 -14.05 28.72
C PRO A 78 5.63 -13.09 29.73
#